data_AF-A0A8B8AUS5-F1
#
_entry.id   AF-A0A8B8AUS5-F1
#
_cell.length_a   1.000
_cell.length_b   1.000
_cell.length_c   1.000
_cell.angle_alpha   90.00
_cell.angle_beta   90.00
_cell.angle_gamma   90.00
#
_symmetry.space_group_name_H-M   'P 1'
#
loop_
_entity.id
_entity.type
_entity.pdbx_description
1 polymer ?
#
loop_
_entity_poly.entity_id
_entity_poly.type
_entity_poly.pdbx_seq_one_letter_code
_entity_poly.pdbx_strand_id
1 'polypeptide(L)'
;MGNAHNHPVLLPQNDPDLITRNAKRDIEAAKYELEQKTFKLNDEEREIVGIEDIPPMGFKVWRDQAVGVEGQLPLQQAQADHWFAWQRLNGVTRNLITRLQDIPEQFGQFVGVIENNHPYLEDRTIQQVIQQEQLFVVDLANFVVDGELVYTPVDLPLWVEARMWFNMMEAHYHESITHFGFTHVLMDGVSVCMHQMLSERHPIYKLLHPHFHYMHYINNIALRTLVEPGGFVDADMFFNRVHMLSLIARENINRTYDFEANIQASIEEREVQNIPGYFFRDYALMIRGAIQTFVTNYTTHYYENDENVVNDWEIQEYRQKLILARNANQNVGGCGMQGIPQFDGIQHLVEFLTNIIYICSVEHSATNFPQYEQYAFPPNFPGILHIVPEASLDDIIPTKQEMLSTVKIMKLLTLRLTKSLGNYEKKYLDAMDEAGRGFVDAFKDTLDNITTDMRALNDGIVTNNIQNPNQVQEYPYEWLLPHNVLNSISI
;
A
#
# COMPACT_ATOMS: atom_id res chain seq x y z
N MET A 1 -9.30 33.56 26.25
CA MET A 1 -10.27 33.85 25.17
C MET A 1 -9.53 34.62 24.09
N GLY A 2 -8.89 33.91 23.17
CA GLY A 2 -8.26 34.49 21.97
C GLY A 2 -9.17 34.22 20.79
N ASN A 3 -9.47 35.26 20.01
CA ASN A 3 -10.40 35.23 18.88
C ASN A 3 -10.15 34.00 17.98
N ALA A 4 -11.16 33.13 17.87
CA ALA A 4 -11.29 32.27 16.71
C ALA A 4 -11.49 33.21 15.52
N HIS A 5 -10.40 33.51 14.80
CA HIS A 5 -10.51 34.11 13.49
C HIS A 5 -11.33 33.11 12.67
N ASN A 6 -12.59 33.47 12.41
CA ASN A 6 -13.46 32.73 11.50
C ASN A 6 -12.74 32.73 10.14
N HIS A 7 -12.00 31.67 9.84
CA HIS A 7 -11.38 31.50 8.53
C HIS A 7 -12.53 31.09 7.60
N PRO A 8 -13.02 31.99 6.73
CA PRO A 8 -14.14 31.67 5.85
C PRO A 8 -13.77 30.47 4.99
N VAL A 9 -14.67 29.50 4.91
CA VAL A 9 -14.59 28.39 3.96
C VAL A 9 -15.31 28.86 2.71
N LEU A 10 -14.56 29.15 1.64
CA LEU A 10 -15.12 29.74 0.43
C LEU A 10 -14.46 29.14 -0.81
N LEU A 11 -15.31 28.82 -1.80
CA LEU A 11 -14.87 28.59 -3.17
C LEU A 11 -14.31 29.90 -3.75
N PRO A 12 -13.31 29.83 -4.64
CA PRO A 12 -12.66 31.00 -5.20
C PRO A 12 -13.66 31.95 -5.89
N GLN A 13 -14.63 31.42 -6.64
CA GLN A 13 -15.69 32.19 -7.31
C GLN A 13 -16.62 32.96 -6.35
N ASN A 14 -16.66 32.58 -5.07
CA ASN A 14 -17.51 33.17 -4.05
C ASN A 14 -16.72 33.99 -3.00
N ASP A 15 -15.40 34.14 -3.18
CA ASP A 15 -14.54 34.82 -2.21
C ASP A 15 -14.43 36.33 -2.51
N PRO A 16 -14.95 37.23 -1.64
CA PRO A 16 -14.89 38.67 -1.89
C PRO A 16 -13.48 39.27 -1.74
N ASP A 17 -12.52 38.52 -1.18
CA ASP A 17 -11.14 38.97 -0.94
C ASP A 17 -10.11 38.15 -1.74
N LEU A 18 -10.25 38.19 -3.07
CA LEU A 18 -9.37 37.49 -4.00
C LEU A 18 -7.90 37.92 -3.90
N ILE A 19 -7.64 39.17 -3.54
CA ILE A 19 -6.27 39.70 -3.40
C ILE A 19 -5.55 38.98 -2.26
N THR A 20 -6.15 38.94 -1.07
CA THR A 20 -5.56 38.25 0.07
C THR A 20 -5.53 36.74 -0.14
N ARG A 21 -6.55 36.18 -0.80
CA ARG A 21 -6.61 34.75 -1.16
C ARG A 21 -5.42 34.35 -2.01
N ASN A 22 -5.18 35.06 -3.12
CA ASN A 22 -4.10 34.77 -4.05
C ASN A 22 -2.73 35.04 -3.41
N ALA A 23 -2.58 36.15 -2.68
CA ALA A 23 -1.31 36.46 -2.00
C ALA A 23 -0.93 35.40 -0.95
N LYS A 24 -1.89 34.88 -0.18
CA LYS A 24 -1.65 33.80 0.78
C LYS A 24 -1.36 32.48 0.09
N ARG A 25 -2.09 32.17 -0.99
CA ARG A 25 -1.80 30.99 -1.83
C ARG A 25 -0.38 31.04 -2.35
N ASP A 26 0.08 32.17 -2.90
CA ASP A 26 1.44 32.32 -3.43
C ASP A 26 2.51 32.19 -2.33
N ILE A 27 2.25 32.72 -1.13
CA ILE A 27 3.15 32.58 0.03
C ILE A 27 3.22 31.14 0.52
N GLU A 28 2.10 30.43 0.62
CA GLU A 28 2.09 29.01 0.99
C GLU A 28 2.75 28.15 -0.10
N ALA A 29 2.44 28.40 -1.37
CA ALA A 29 3.04 27.70 -2.51
C ALA A 29 4.57 27.81 -2.51
N ALA A 30 5.12 28.97 -2.13
CA ALA A 30 6.57 29.17 -2.02
C ALA A 30 7.25 28.33 -0.91
N LYS A 31 6.50 27.72 0.01
CA LYS A 31 7.04 26.81 1.04
C LYS A 31 7.17 25.36 0.57
N TYR A 32 6.49 25.00 -0.51
CA TYR A 32 6.42 23.62 -1.00
C TYR A 32 6.96 23.58 -2.43
N GLU A 33 8.15 23.02 -2.60
CA GLU A 33 8.75 22.77 -3.91
C GLU A 33 8.80 21.26 -4.17
N LEU A 34 8.53 20.83 -5.41
CA LEU A 34 8.76 19.46 -5.83
C LEU A 34 10.28 19.27 -6.03
N GLU A 35 10.95 18.71 -5.03
CA GLU A 35 12.38 18.34 -5.11
C GLU A 35 12.51 16.87 -5.54
N GLN A 36 13.16 16.63 -6.68
CA GLN A 36 13.50 15.26 -7.11
C GLN A 36 14.85 14.87 -6.49
N LYS A 37 14.83 14.03 -5.45
CA LYS A 37 16.06 13.59 -4.79
C LYS A 37 16.85 12.63 -5.68
N THR A 38 18.17 12.82 -5.72
CA THR A 38 19.12 11.98 -6.47
C THR A 38 19.64 10.77 -5.69
N PHE A 39 19.20 10.59 -4.44
CA PHE A 39 19.61 9.50 -3.53
C PHE A 39 21.12 9.34 -3.37
N LYS A 40 21.91 10.38 -3.67
CA LYS A 40 23.35 10.48 -3.44
C LYS A 40 24.18 9.27 -3.93
N LEU A 41 23.74 8.55 -4.97
CA LEU A 41 24.46 7.46 -5.63
C LEU A 41 25.76 7.95 -6.29
N ASN A 42 26.93 7.43 -5.90
CA ASN A 42 28.19 7.76 -6.59
C ASN A 42 28.41 6.88 -7.84
N ASP A 43 29.43 7.17 -8.66
CA ASP A 43 29.62 6.56 -9.98
C ASP A 43 30.05 5.08 -9.97
N GLU A 44 30.61 4.58 -8.86
CA GLU A 44 31.23 3.23 -8.69
C GLU A 44 30.49 2.40 -7.59
N GLU A 45 29.71 3.06 -6.73
CA GLU A 45 28.63 2.52 -5.87
C GLU A 45 27.35 2.24 -6.66
N ARG A 46 27.33 2.72 -7.89
CA ARG A 46 26.55 2.17 -8.98
C ARG A 46 27.08 0.83 -9.47
N GLU A 47 28.31 0.45 -9.16
CA GLU A 47 28.99 -0.65 -9.84
C GLU A 47 29.10 -1.93 -9.01
N ILE A 48 29.32 -1.93 -7.68
CA ILE A 48 29.63 -3.23 -7.01
C ILE A 48 29.14 -3.47 -5.56
N VAL A 49 29.16 -2.51 -4.64
CA VAL A 49 29.78 -2.80 -3.32
C VAL A 49 28.77 -3.04 -2.17
N GLY A 50 28.88 -4.00 -1.24
CA GLY A 50 30.01 -4.87 -0.87
C GLY A 50 30.46 -4.73 0.61
N ILE A 51 29.67 -5.28 1.55
CA ILE A 51 30.04 -6.12 2.75
C ILE A 51 30.66 -5.55 4.08
N GLU A 52 30.02 -5.96 5.22
CA GLU A 52 30.39 -6.35 6.64
C GLU A 52 31.17 -5.41 7.61
N ASP A 53 31.02 -5.43 8.96
CA ASP A 53 30.67 -6.49 9.95
C ASP A 53 30.27 -5.93 11.38
N ILE A 54 29.90 -6.83 12.33
CA ILE A 54 29.84 -6.83 13.85
C ILE A 54 28.51 -6.61 14.70
N PRO A 55 28.34 -7.16 15.96
CA PRO A 55 27.36 -8.20 16.42
C PRO A 55 26.52 -7.80 17.71
N PRO A 56 26.01 -8.70 18.60
CA PRO A 56 24.93 -9.73 18.52
C PRO A 56 23.76 -9.54 19.55
N MET A 57 22.82 -10.53 19.57
CA MET A 57 21.76 -10.89 20.57
C MET A 57 20.37 -10.23 20.40
N GLY A 58 19.20 -10.90 20.44
CA GLY A 58 18.78 -12.29 20.62
C GLY A 58 17.42 -12.34 21.35
N PHE A 59 16.41 -13.08 20.86
CA PHE A 59 15.31 -13.67 21.66
C PHE A 59 14.53 -14.71 20.82
N LYS A 60 14.18 -15.82 21.45
CA LYS A 60 13.45 -16.98 20.92
C LYS A 60 11.97 -16.86 21.29
N VAL A 61 11.05 -17.26 20.40
CA VAL A 61 9.82 -18.08 20.65
C VAL A 61 8.96 -18.20 19.36
N TRP A 62 8.74 -19.47 18.91
CA TRP A 62 7.90 -20.04 17.82
C TRP A 62 8.26 -19.74 16.34
N ARG A 63 8.32 -20.70 15.39
CA ARG A 63 7.74 -22.06 15.26
C ARG A 63 8.79 -23.18 15.03
N ASP A 64 8.75 -24.24 15.83
CA ASP A 64 9.44 -25.53 15.59
C ASP A 64 8.63 -26.47 14.67
N GLN A 65 7.90 -25.91 13.70
CA GLN A 65 7.29 -26.68 12.60
C GLN A 65 7.83 -26.10 11.31
N ALA A 66 9.12 -26.36 11.07
CA ALA A 66 9.68 -26.23 9.74
C ALA A 66 8.80 -27.06 8.80
N VAL A 67 8.45 -26.48 7.65
CA VAL A 67 7.80 -27.25 6.60
C VAL A 67 8.85 -28.21 6.03
N GLY A 68 8.48 -29.48 5.83
CA GLY A 68 9.35 -30.46 5.18
C GLY A 68 10.29 -31.26 6.10
N VAL A 69 10.07 -31.29 7.41
CA VAL A 69 10.75 -32.26 8.31
C VAL A 69 10.06 -33.63 8.28
N GLU A 70 10.85 -34.69 8.35
CA GLU A 70 10.39 -36.07 8.47
C GLU A 70 9.45 -36.21 9.69
N GLY A 71 8.17 -36.53 9.46
CA GLY A 71 7.15 -36.68 10.51
C GLY A 71 6.16 -35.51 10.68
N GLN A 72 6.17 -34.49 9.80
CA GLN A 72 5.16 -33.43 9.80
C GLN A 72 3.74 -33.99 9.55
N LEU A 73 2.75 -33.54 10.34
CA LEU A 73 1.35 -33.98 10.18
C LEU A 73 0.71 -33.31 8.95
N PRO A 74 -0.17 -33.99 8.19
CA PRO A 74 -0.84 -33.40 7.02
C PRO A 74 -1.56 -32.07 7.31
N LEU A 75 -2.19 -31.95 8.49
CA LEU A 75 -2.87 -30.72 8.90
C LEU A 75 -1.90 -29.53 9.07
N GLN A 76 -0.67 -29.77 9.53
CA GLN A 76 0.33 -28.71 9.71
C GLN A 76 0.86 -28.21 8.35
N GLN A 77 1.03 -29.13 7.40
CA GLN A 77 1.39 -28.78 6.02
C GLN A 77 0.29 -27.96 5.36
N ALA A 78 -0.97 -28.43 5.45
CA ALA A 78 -2.13 -27.72 4.92
C ALA A 78 -2.28 -26.32 5.56
N GLN A 79 -2.02 -26.19 6.87
CA GLN A 79 -2.04 -24.89 7.53
C GLN A 79 -0.95 -23.94 7.01
N ALA A 80 0.25 -24.45 6.73
CA ALA A 80 1.35 -23.63 6.21
C ALA A 80 1.10 -23.19 4.76
N ASP A 81 0.54 -24.06 3.93
CA ASP A 81 0.13 -23.73 2.57
C ASP A 81 -1.07 -22.78 2.56
N HIS A 82 -2.03 -22.94 3.49
CA HIS A 82 -3.11 -21.99 3.70
C HIS A 82 -2.57 -20.61 4.08
N TRP A 83 -1.65 -20.53 5.07
CA TRP A 83 -1.02 -19.25 5.42
C TRP A 83 -0.33 -18.62 4.22
N PHE A 84 0.39 -19.42 3.43
CA PHE A 84 0.99 -18.96 2.20
C PHE A 84 -0.09 -18.43 1.24
N ALA A 85 -1.14 -19.17 0.88
CA ALA A 85 -2.19 -18.63 0.01
C ALA A 85 -2.89 -17.38 0.60
N TRP A 86 -3.13 -17.38 1.92
CA TRP A 86 -3.81 -16.32 2.65
C TRP A 86 -3.09 -14.97 2.59
N GLN A 87 -1.76 -14.97 2.64
CA GLN A 87 -0.95 -13.75 2.54
C GLN A 87 -1.16 -13.01 1.20
N ARG A 88 -1.55 -13.70 0.13
CA ARG A 88 -1.82 -13.10 -1.19
C ARG A 88 -3.18 -12.38 -1.26
N LEU A 89 -4.05 -12.67 -0.30
CA LEU A 89 -5.32 -11.99 -0.11
C LEU A 89 -5.22 -10.93 1.00
N ASN A 90 -4.58 -11.27 2.11
CA ASN A 90 -4.70 -10.52 3.36
C ASN A 90 -3.34 -10.10 3.95
N GLY A 91 -2.25 -10.38 3.26
CA GLY A 91 -0.92 -9.90 3.63
C GLY A 91 -0.65 -8.50 3.11
N VAL A 92 0.62 -8.14 3.05
CA VAL A 92 1.06 -6.81 2.60
C VAL A 92 0.94 -6.60 1.07
N THR A 93 0.94 -7.68 0.29
CA THR A 93 0.79 -7.65 -1.17
C THR A 93 -0.51 -8.34 -1.58
N ARG A 94 -1.57 -7.54 -1.63
CA ARG A 94 -2.95 -7.99 -1.74
C ARG A 94 -3.61 -7.63 -3.07
N ASN A 95 -2.90 -6.91 -3.93
CA ASN A 95 -3.40 -6.36 -5.19
C ASN A 95 -2.81 -7.07 -6.43
N LEU A 96 -2.08 -8.17 -6.27
CA LEU A 96 -1.46 -8.92 -7.37
C LEU A 96 -2.25 -10.14 -7.84
N ILE A 97 -3.03 -10.75 -6.95
CA ILE A 97 -3.74 -11.99 -7.26
C ILE A 97 -4.85 -11.72 -8.27
N THR A 98 -4.87 -12.52 -9.35
CA THR A 98 -5.79 -12.39 -10.48
C THR A 98 -6.35 -13.75 -10.88
N ARG A 99 -7.61 -13.81 -11.31
CA ARG A 99 -8.23 -15.04 -11.82
C ARG A 99 -7.54 -15.48 -13.12
N LEU A 100 -7.13 -16.74 -13.18
CA LEU A 100 -6.50 -17.29 -14.36
C LEU A 100 -7.56 -17.70 -15.39
N GLN A 101 -7.52 -17.12 -16.60
CA GLN A 101 -8.42 -17.48 -17.71
C GLN A 101 -7.92 -18.67 -18.51
N ASP A 102 -6.62 -18.74 -18.72
CA ASP A 102 -5.94 -19.71 -19.57
C ASP A 102 -4.58 -20.03 -18.98
N ILE A 103 -4.06 -21.22 -19.26
CA ILE A 103 -2.73 -21.65 -18.82
C ILE A 103 -1.69 -20.80 -19.59
N PRO A 104 -0.83 -20.01 -18.90
CA PRO A 104 0.17 -19.22 -19.58
C PRO A 104 1.18 -20.12 -20.29
N GLU A 105 1.65 -19.71 -21.47
CA GLU A 105 2.52 -20.54 -22.33
C GLU A 105 3.76 -21.05 -21.59
N GLN A 106 4.37 -20.21 -20.75
CA GLN A 106 5.52 -20.56 -19.92
C GLN A 106 5.28 -21.72 -18.93
N PHE A 107 4.02 -21.97 -18.55
CA PHE A 107 3.64 -23.08 -17.69
C PHE A 107 3.22 -24.34 -18.47
N GLY A 108 3.07 -24.27 -19.79
CA GLY A 108 2.55 -25.35 -20.63
C GLY A 108 3.32 -26.68 -20.47
N GLN A 109 4.65 -26.60 -20.40
CA GLN A 109 5.50 -27.79 -20.20
C GLN A 109 5.38 -28.42 -18.79
N PHE A 110 4.88 -27.67 -17.81
CA PHE A 110 4.76 -28.10 -16.42
C PHE A 110 3.36 -28.58 -16.06
N VAL A 111 2.35 -28.38 -16.91
CA VAL A 111 0.93 -28.75 -16.63
C VAL A 111 0.79 -30.17 -16.12
N GLY A 112 1.34 -31.15 -16.84
CA GLY A 112 1.25 -32.56 -16.43
C GLY A 112 1.98 -32.85 -15.11
N VAL A 113 3.06 -32.11 -14.80
CA VAL A 113 3.75 -32.26 -13.51
C VAL A 113 2.88 -31.68 -12.39
N ILE A 114 2.27 -30.52 -12.60
CA ILE A 114 1.39 -29.88 -11.61
C ILE A 114 0.16 -30.78 -11.35
N GLU A 115 -0.53 -31.22 -12.40
CA GLU A 115 -1.74 -32.04 -12.26
C GLU A 115 -1.50 -33.35 -11.50
N ASN A 116 -0.34 -33.98 -11.71
CA ASN A 116 0.00 -35.23 -11.04
C ASN A 116 0.46 -35.07 -9.58
N ASN A 117 0.90 -33.87 -9.19
CA ASN A 117 1.54 -33.66 -7.88
C ASN A 117 0.83 -32.64 -6.98
N HIS A 118 -0.15 -31.88 -7.50
CA HIS A 118 -0.78 -30.80 -6.75
C HIS A 118 -1.82 -31.35 -5.74
N PRO A 119 -1.60 -31.17 -4.42
CA PRO A 119 -2.39 -31.86 -3.39
C PRO A 119 -3.84 -31.38 -3.28
N TYR A 120 -4.15 -30.20 -3.84
CA TYR A 120 -5.47 -29.56 -3.73
C TYR A 120 -6.31 -29.60 -5.01
N LEU A 121 -5.86 -30.26 -6.07
CA LEU A 121 -6.64 -30.36 -7.32
C LEU A 121 -7.81 -31.35 -7.22
N GLU A 122 -7.79 -32.28 -6.25
CA GLU A 122 -8.88 -33.25 -6.03
C GLU A 122 -9.26 -34.02 -7.32
N ASP A 123 -8.26 -34.60 -8.00
CA ASP A 123 -8.37 -35.33 -9.28
C ASP A 123 -8.80 -34.48 -10.50
N ARG A 124 -8.98 -33.17 -10.35
CA ARG A 124 -9.33 -32.26 -11.46
C ARG A 124 -8.08 -31.84 -12.24
N THR A 125 -8.27 -31.62 -13.54
CA THR A 125 -7.26 -30.97 -14.38
C THR A 125 -7.19 -29.47 -14.08
N ILE A 126 -6.06 -28.83 -14.39
CA ILE A 126 -5.93 -27.36 -14.29
C ILE A 126 -7.03 -26.67 -15.10
N GLN A 127 -7.34 -27.18 -16.30
CA GLN A 127 -8.38 -26.61 -17.14
C GLN A 127 -9.77 -26.70 -16.48
N GLN A 128 -10.08 -27.79 -15.78
CA GLN A 128 -11.35 -27.93 -15.07
C GLN A 128 -11.46 -26.93 -13.90
N VAL A 129 -10.37 -26.67 -13.18
CA VAL A 129 -10.34 -25.69 -12.08
C VAL A 129 -10.44 -24.26 -12.62
N ILE A 130 -9.81 -23.96 -13.76
CA ILE A 130 -9.97 -22.68 -14.49
C ILE A 130 -11.43 -22.46 -14.89
N GLN A 131 -12.08 -23.47 -15.49
CA GLN A 131 -13.49 -23.40 -15.90
C GLN A 131 -14.46 -23.22 -14.71
N GLN A 132 -14.02 -23.58 -13.51
CA GLN A 132 -14.76 -23.39 -12.25
C GLN A 132 -14.44 -22.05 -11.57
N GLU A 133 -13.63 -21.19 -12.18
CA GLU A 133 -13.21 -19.89 -11.63
C GLU A 133 -12.45 -20.01 -10.30
N GLN A 134 -11.74 -21.13 -10.11
CA GLN A 134 -11.09 -21.49 -8.84
C GLN A 134 -9.55 -21.43 -8.88
N LEU A 135 -8.96 -21.09 -10.03
CA LEU A 135 -7.52 -20.96 -10.17
C LEU A 135 -7.12 -19.50 -10.30
N PHE A 136 -6.13 -19.10 -9.50
CA PHE A 136 -5.62 -17.74 -9.44
C PHE A 136 -4.10 -17.76 -9.63
N VAL A 137 -3.56 -16.63 -10.09
CA VAL A 137 -2.14 -16.45 -10.32
C VAL A 137 -1.65 -15.15 -9.69
N VAL A 138 -0.42 -15.17 -9.22
CA VAL A 138 0.37 -13.99 -8.91
C VAL A 138 1.59 -14.04 -9.81
N ASP A 139 1.63 -13.13 -10.78
CA ASP A 139 2.74 -13.05 -11.73
C ASP A 139 3.75 -12.02 -11.25
N LEU A 140 4.95 -12.49 -10.88
CA LEU A 140 6.07 -11.64 -10.51
C LEU A 140 7.17 -11.56 -11.59
N ALA A 141 6.98 -12.23 -12.74
CA ALA A 141 8.02 -12.41 -13.75
C ALA A 141 8.45 -11.09 -14.42
N ASN A 142 7.51 -10.15 -14.55
CA ASN A 142 7.80 -8.83 -15.13
C ASN A 142 8.56 -7.88 -14.18
N PHE A 143 8.84 -8.27 -12.92
CA PHE A 143 9.54 -7.43 -11.94
C PHE A 143 11.05 -7.67 -11.84
N VAL A 144 11.60 -8.51 -12.72
CA VAL A 144 13.05 -8.66 -12.87
C VAL A 144 13.58 -7.51 -13.73
N VAL A 145 14.34 -6.60 -13.12
CA VAL A 145 15.15 -5.61 -13.85
C VAL A 145 16.39 -6.35 -14.36
N ASP A 146 16.68 -6.25 -15.66
CA ASP A 146 17.73 -6.97 -16.39
C ASP A 146 17.51 -8.48 -16.50
N GLY A 147 16.59 -8.83 -17.40
CA GLY A 147 16.16 -10.20 -17.70
C GLY A 147 17.30 -11.21 -17.81
N GLU A 148 17.50 -11.96 -16.74
CA GLU A 148 17.62 -13.41 -16.71
C GLU A 148 17.61 -13.83 -15.24
N LEU A 149 16.46 -14.30 -14.74
CA LEU A 149 16.42 -15.19 -13.58
C LEU A 149 15.97 -16.56 -14.07
N VAL A 150 16.92 -17.32 -14.62
CA VAL A 150 16.73 -18.75 -14.87
C VAL A 150 17.34 -19.50 -13.69
N TYR A 151 16.51 -19.85 -12.71
CA TYR A 151 16.91 -20.83 -11.69
C TYR A 151 16.43 -22.21 -12.08
N THR A 152 17.38 -23.14 -12.17
CA THR A 152 17.14 -24.57 -12.15
C THR A 152 17.03 -25.04 -10.71
N PRO A 153 16.01 -25.83 -10.33
CA PRO A 153 15.91 -26.37 -8.98
C PRO A 153 17.05 -27.36 -8.71
N VAL A 154 17.75 -27.21 -7.58
CA VAL A 154 18.67 -28.21 -7.03
C VAL A 154 18.10 -28.73 -5.70
N ASP A 155 18.33 -30.01 -5.42
CA ASP A 155 17.60 -30.87 -4.46
C ASP A 155 17.63 -30.43 -2.96
N LEU A 156 16.70 -29.56 -2.57
CA LEU A 156 16.09 -29.45 -1.23
C LEU A 156 14.59 -29.81 -1.34
N PRO A 157 13.75 -29.84 -0.28
CA PRO A 157 12.30 -29.98 -0.48
C PRO A 157 11.82 -28.75 -1.27
N LEU A 158 11.77 -28.89 -2.60
CA LEU A 158 11.69 -27.82 -3.61
C LEU A 158 10.64 -26.75 -3.30
N TRP A 159 9.60 -27.13 -2.58
CA TRP A 159 8.48 -26.27 -2.23
C TRP A 159 8.79 -25.20 -1.17
N VAL A 160 9.60 -25.48 -0.14
CA VAL A 160 9.88 -24.49 0.90
C VAL A 160 10.75 -23.37 0.32
N GLU A 161 11.81 -23.74 -0.37
CA GLU A 161 12.71 -22.81 -1.04
C GLU A 161 11.98 -21.99 -2.11
N ALA A 162 11.13 -22.61 -2.94
CA ALA A 162 10.32 -21.88 -3.92
C ALA A 162 9.44 -20.80 -3.27
N ARG A 163 8.82 -21.09 -2.12
CA ARG A 163 8.03 -20.10 -1.37
C ARG A 163 8.89 -18.96 -0.82
N MET A 164 10.13 -19.24 -0.40
CA MET A 164 11.06 -18.22 0.08
C MET A 164 11.43 -17.26 -1.05
N TRP A 165 11.84 -17.79 -2.21
CA TRP A 165 12.15 -16.97 -3.39
C TRP A 165 10.95 -16.17 -3.86
N PHE A 166 9.77 -16.79 -3.90
CA PHE A 166 8.53 -16.09 -4.23
C PHE A 166 8.26 -14.93 -3.27
N ASN A 167 8.30 -15.18 -1.95
CA ASN A 167 8.04 -14.15 -0.94
C ASN A 167 9.13 -13.06 -0.94
N MET A 168 10.38 -13.38 -1.32
CA MET A 168 11.42 -12.37 -1.52
C MET A 168 11.08 -11.41 -2.65
N MET A 169 10.66 -11.96 -3.80
CA MET A 169 10.22 -11.14 -4.93
C MET A 169 8.96 -10.33 -4.58
N GLU A 170 8.05 -10.93 -3.81
CA GLU A 170 6.86 -10.25 -3.28
C GLU A 170 7.22 -9.12 -2.31
N ALA A 171 8.25 -9.27 -1.47
CA ALA A 171 8.77 -8.22 -0.60
C ALA A 171 9.28 -7.01 -1.38
N HIS A 172 9.93 -7.24 -2.51
CA HIS A 172 10.38 -6.14 -3.36
C HIS A 172 9.25 -5.43 -4.06
N TYR A 173 8.26 -6.18 -4.54
CA TYR A 173 7.04 -5.57 -5.09
C TYR A 173 6.31 -4.77 -4.02
N HIS A 174 6.17 -5.33 -2.81
CA HIS A 174 5.57 -4.67 -1.66
C HIS A 174 6.24 -3.33 -1.35
N GLU A 175 7.51 -3.38 -0.93
CA GLU A 175 8.19 -2.19 -0.41
C GLU A 175 8.36 -1.14 -1.49
N SER A 176 8.71 -1.54 -2.71
CA SER A 176 8.98 -0.59 -3.79
C SER A 176 7.69 0.01 -4.33
N ILE A 177 6.71 -0.82 -4.67
CA ILE A 177 5.59 -0.38 -5.52
C ILE A 177 4.37 -0.07 -4.68
N THR A 178 3.83 -1.05 -3.95
CA THR A 178 2.55 -0.88 -3.25
C THR A 178 2.67 0.00 -2.01
N HIS A 179 3.81 -0.05 -1.32
CA HIS A 179 4.08 0.73 -0.13
C HIS A 179 4.76 2.06 -0.49
N PHE A 180 6.07 2.08 -0.71
CA PHE A 180 6.82 3.34 -0.81
C PHE A 180 6.45 4.16 -2.06
N GLY A 181 6.40 3.53 -3.24
CA GLY A 181 6.11 4.22 -4.49
C GLY A 181 4.69 4.79 -4.56
N PHE A 182 3.69 3.94 -4.33
CA PHE A 182 2.28 4.27 -4.51
C PHE A 182 1.67 5.09 -3.36
N THR A 183 2.08 4.83 -2.12
CA THR A 183 1.53 5.57 -0.97
C THR A 183 2.41 6.77 -0.63
N HIS A 184 3.67 6.57 -0.27
CA HIS A 184 4.54 7.64 0.21
C HIS A 184 4.89 8.64 -0.90
N VAL A 185 5.60 8.19 -1.94
CA VAL A 185 6.19 9.08 -2.96
C VAL A 185 5.11 9.78 -3.79
N LEU A 186 4.10 9.03 -4.24
CA LEU A 186 3.03 9.59 -5.04
C LEU A 186 2.19 10.60 -4.23
N MET A 187 1.76 10.24 -3.00
CA MET A 187 0.92 11.15 -2.20
C MET A 187 1.69 12.36 -1.69
N ASP A 188 3.02 12.27 -1.51
CA ASP A 188 3.86 13.45 -1.23
C ASP A 188 3.71 14.51 -2.31
N GLY A 189 3.81 14.09 -3.57
CA GLY A 189 3.63 14.96 -4.73
C GLY A 189 2.22 15.52 -4.82
N VAL A 190 1.19 14.69 -4.59
CA VAL A 190 -0.21 15.12 -4.55
C VAL A 190 -0.40 16.20 -3.47
N SER A 191 0.17 16.01 -2.29
CA SER A 191 0.11 16.97 -1.18
C SER A 191 0.81 18.30 -1.53
N VAL A 192 2.00 18.25 -2.15
CA VAL A 192 2.67 19.46 -2.64
C VAL A 192 1.81 20.21 -3.67
N CYS A 193 1.22 19.49 -4.63
CA CYS A 193 0.33 20.10 -5.62
C CYS A 193 -0.90 20.74 -4.96
N MET A 194 -1.47 20.11 -3.93
CA MET A 194 -2.60 20.68 -3.17
C MET A 194 -2.18 22.00 -2.50
N HIS A 195 -1.04 22.01 -1.80
CA HIS A 195 -0.53 23.21 -1.12
C HIS A 195 -0.15 24.34 -2.09
N GLN A 196 0.27 24.02 -3.32
CA GLN A 196 0.61 25.02 -4.33
C GLN A 196 -0.62 25.62 -5.02
N MET A 197 -1.70 24.85 -5.19
CA MET A 197 -2.80 25.21 -6.09
C MET A 197 -4.07 25.64 -5.34
N LEU A 198 -4.28 25.13 -4.12
CA LEU A 198 -5.49 25.42 -3.34
C LEU A 198 -5.20 26.41 -2.20
N SER A 199 -6.08 27.39 -2.03
CA SER A 199 -6.04 28.29 -0.88
C SER A 199 -6.40 27.56 0.41
N GLU A 200 -5.84 27.99 1.56
CA GLU A 200 -6.26 27.47 2.88
C GLU A 200 -7.73 27.75 3.23
N ARG A 201 -8.37 28.67 2.50
CA ARG A 201 -9.81 28.98 2.59
C ARG A 201 -10.68 28.01 1.79
N HIS A 202 -10.08 27.24 0.89
CA HIS A 202 -10.78 26.32 0.01
C HIS A 202 -11.35 25.13 0.80
N PRO A 203 -12.62 24.73 0.60
CA PRO A 203 -13.20 23.56 1.29
C PRO A 203 -12.42 22.28 1.03
N ILE A 204 -12.01 22.02 -0.21
CA ILE A 204 -11.21 20.83 -0.55
C ILE A 204 -9.81 20.83 0.10
N TYR A 205 -9.16 21.99 0.28
CA TYR A 205 -7.92 22.05 1.07
C TYR A 205 -8.16 21.57 2.50
N LYS A 206 -9.25 22.04 3.13
CA LYS A 206 -9.61 21.66 4.51
C LYS A 206 -9.98 20.19 4.63
N LEU A 207 -10.62 19.62 3.61
CA LEU A 207 -10.94 18.20 3.53
C LEU A 207 -9.68 17.32 3.45
N LEU A 208 -8.73 17.67 2.58
CA LEU A 208 -7.55 16.83 2.32
C LEU A 208 -6.41 17.02 3.33
N HIS A 209 -6.23 18.22 3.89
CA HIS A 209 -5.09 18.53 4.76
C HIS A 209 -4.89 17.60 5.98
N PRO A 210 -5.95 17.10 6.67
CA PRO A 210 -5.78 16.09 7.72
C PRO A 210 -5.12 14.80 7.23
N HIS A 211 -5.29 14.46 5.95
CA HIS A 211 -4.79 13.23 5.33
C HIS A 211 -3.33 13.32 4.86
N PHE A 212 -2.74 14.52 4.93
CA PHE A 212 -1.32 14.75 4.65
C PHE A 212 -0.51 15.09 5.92
N HIS A 213 -1.11 14.90 7.10
CA HIS A 213 -0.45 15.20 8.37
C HIS A 213 0.86 14.40 8.52
N TYR A 214 1.98 15.12 8.75
CA TYR A 214 3.34 14.58 8.86
C TYR A 214 3.91 13.82 7.64
N MET A 215 3.19 13.73 6.52
CA MET A 215 3.61 12.99 5.33
C MET A 215 5.00 13.42 4.82
N HIS A 216 5.21 14.71 4.57
CA HIS A 216 6.51 15.24 4.13
C HIS A 216 7.64 14.96 5.12
N TYR A 217 7.33 14.96 6.42
CA TYR A 217 8.31 14.72 7.47
C TYR A 217 8.76 13.26 7.47
N ILE A 218 7.82 12.31 7.47
CA ILE A 218 8.16 10.88 7.41
C ILE A 218 8.82 10.52 6.09
N ASN A 219 8.38 11.09 4.96
CA ASN A 219 9.02 10.89 3.66
C ASN A 219 10.47 11.39 3.67
N ASN A 220 10.75 12.51 4.33
CA ASN A 220 12.13 12.99 4.48
C ASN A 220 13.00 12.02 5.28
N ILE A 221 12.47 11.45 6.37
CA ILE A 221 13.16 10.44 7.19
C ILE A 221 13.38 9.17 6.38
N ALA A 222 12.32 8.61 5.79
CA ALA A 222 12.38 7.38 4.98
C ALA A 222 13.43 7.50 3.86
N LEU A 223 13.45 8.63 3.15
CA LEU A 223 14.47 8.89 2.14
C LEU A 223 15.89 8.84 2.73
N ARG A 224 16.12 9.46 3.90
CA ARG A 224 17.46 9.52 4.51
C ARG A 224 17.92 8.24 5.18
N THR A 225 17.00 7.44 5.72
CA THR A 225 17.35 6.27 6.55
C THR A 225 17.13 4.95 5.84
N LEU A 226 16.21 4.89 4.87
CA LEU A 226 15.86 3.66 4.16
C LEU A 226 16.45 3.64 2.75
N VAL A 227 16.34 4.75 2.01
CA VAL A 227 16.60 4.76 0.55
C VAL A 227 17.92 5.41 0.15
N GLU A 228 18.42 6.43 0.88
CA GLU A 228 19.75 7.01 0.66
C GLU A 228 20.87 5.94 0.82
N PRO A 229 22.08 6.18 0.29
CA PRO A 229 23.12 5.16 0.22
C PRO A 229 23.48 4.62 1.61
N GLY A 230 23.50 3.29 1.73
CA GLY A 230 23.74 2.62 3.01
C GLY A 230 22.54 2.66 3.98
N GLY A 231 21.38 3.11 3.50
CA GLY A 231 20.10 2.91 4.17
C GLY A 231 19.65 1.45 4.13
N PHE A 232 18.55 1.16 4.83
CA PHE A 232 18.01 -0.19 4.97
C PHE A 232 17.84 -0.95 3.63
N VAL A 233 17.37 -0.29 2.58
CA VAL A 233 17.10 -0.96 1.28
C VAL A 233 18.39 -1.47 0.64
N ASP A 234 19.51 -0.76 0.81
CA ASP A 234 20.81 -1.24 0.31
C ASP A 234 21.40 -2.34 1.20
N ALA A 235 21.15 -2.27 2.51
CA ALA A 235 21.82 -3.11 3.49
C ALA A 235 21.12 -4.45 3.73
N ASP A 236 19.80 -4.50 3.61
CA ASP A 236 18.97 -5.60 4.15
C ASP A 236 17.94 -6.14 3.13
N MET A 237 17.94 -5.64 1.89
CA MET A 237 17.06 -6.13 0.82
C MET A 237 17.87 -6.64 -0.38
N PHE A 238 17.37 -7.66 -1.08
CA PHE A 238 18.08 -8.27 -2.22
C PHE A 238 18.24 -7.29 -3.41
N PHE A 239 17.14 -6.68 -3.85
CA PHE A 239 17.19 -5.49 -4.69
C PHE A 239 17.51 -4.23 -3.88
N ASN A 240 18.66 -3.63 -4.20
CA ASN A 240 19.11 -2.38 -3.62
C ASN A 240 18.23 -1.17 -4.05
N ARG A 241 18.59 0.03 -3.57
CA ARG A 241 17.83 1.26 -3.87
C ARG A 241 17.69 1.56 -5.36
N VAL A 242 18.70 1.25 -6.19
CA VAL A 242 18.66 1.54 -7.64
C VAL A 242 17.56 0.72 -8.30
N HIS A 243 17.47 -0.56 -7.96
CA HIS A 243 16.43 -1.45 -8.44
C HIS A 243 15.04 -0.99 -7.95
N MET A 244 14.90 -0.70 -6.65
CA MET A 244 13.65 -0.17 -6.08
C MET A 244 13.18 1.09 -6.84
N LEU A 245 14.06 2.06 -7.05
CA LEU A 245 13.72 3.30 -7.73
C LEU A 245 13.42 3.10 -9.21
N SER A 246 14.09 2.16 -9.86
CA SER A 246 13.81 1.78 -11.25
C SER A 246 12.42 1.13 -11.38
N LEU A 247 12.06 0.25 -10.45
CA LEU A 247 10.72 -0.34 -10.36
C LEU A 247 9.66 0.75 -10.16
N ILE A 248 9.87 1.66 -9.19
CA ILE A 248 8.95 2.79 -8.94
C ILE A 248 8.78 3.67 -10.18
N ALA A 249 9.87 4.00 -10.86
CA ALA A 249 9.82 4.83 -12.06
C ALA A 249 9.05 4.14 -13.20
N ARG A 250 9.31 2.85 -13.42
CA ARG A 250 8.64 2.05 -14.44
C ARG A 250 7.14 1.90 -14.17
N GLU A 251 6.77 1.55 -12.94
CA GLU A 251 5.37 1.39 -12.55
C GLU A 251 4.60 2.72 -12.66
N ASN A 252 5.20 3.83 -12.25
CA ASN A 252 4.57 5.15 -12.38
C ASN A 252 4.26 5.55 -13.83
N ILE A 253 4.99 5.02 -14.83
CA ILE A 253 4.74 5.29 -16.25
C ILE A 253 3.58 4.42 -16.79
N ASN A 254 3.48 3.18 -16.31
CA ASN A 254 2.56 2.18 -16.85
C ASN A 254 1.19 2.17 -16.14
N ARG A 255 1.08 2.81 -14.97
CA ARG A 255 -0.14 2.84 -14.17
C ARG A 255 -1.01 4.05 -14.48
N THR A 256 -2.32 3.84 -14.44
CA THR A 256 -3.31 4.90 -14.52
C THR A 256 -4.09 5.00 -13.21
N TYR A 257 -4.38 6.24 -12.80
CA TYR A 257 -5.04 6.56 -11.54
C TYR A 257 -6.43 5.94 -11.41
N ASP A 258 -7.21 5.99 -12.48
CA ASP A 258 -8.58 5.45 -12.55
C ASP A 258 -8.66 3.96 -12.22
N PHE A 259 -7.58 3.22 -12.48
CA PHE A 259 -7.46 1.81 -12.14
C PHE A 259 -6.86 1.59 -10.75
N GLU A 260 -5.63 2.07 -10.52
CA GLU A 260 -4.86 1.73 -9.32
C GLU A 260 -5.37 2.40 -8.05
N ALA A 261 -5.94 3.60 -8.16
CA ALA A 261 -6.47 4.33 -7.01
C ALA A 261 -7.90 3.91 -6.64
N ASN A 262 -8.55 3.11 -7.49
CA ASN A 262 -9.90 2.62 -7.28
C ASN A 262 -9.90 1.11 -7.00
N ILE A 263 -9.98 0.76 -5.72
CA ILE A 263 -10.02 -0.65 -5.28
C ILE A 263 -11.15 -1.44 -5.97
N GLN A 264 -12.32 -0.85 -6.23
CA GLN A 264 -13.43 -1.56 -6.88
C GLN A 264 -13.06 -1.95 -8.31
N ALA A 265 -12.51 -1.00 -9.08
CA ALA A 265 -12.02 -1.27 -10.43
C ALA A 265 -10.89 -2.33 -10.42
N SER A 266 -9.96 -2.23 -9.48
CA SER A 266 -8.88 -3.21 -9.29
C SER A 266 -9.41 -4.63 -8.99
N ILE A 267 -10.43 -4.76 -8.15
CA ILE A 267 -11.03 -6.06 -7.83
C ILE A 267 -11.74 -6.64 -9.06
N GLU A 268 -12.44 -5.78 -9.82
CA GLU A 268 -13.20 -6.19 -11.00
C GLU A 268 -12.31 -6.69 -12.12
N GLU A 269 -11.26 -5.95 -12.46
CA GLU A 269 -10.29 -6.34 -13.49
C GLU A 269 -9.56 -7.63 -13.14
N ARG A 270 -9.20 -7.80 -11.86
CA ARG A 270 -8.54 -9.03 -11.38
C ARG A 270 -9.50 -10.21 -11.24
N GLU A 271 -10.81 -9.94 -11.30
CA GLU A 271 -11.90 -10.90 -11.13
C GLU A 271 -11.83 -11.69 -9.82
N VAL A 272 -11.62 -10.97 -8.72
CA VAL A 272 -11.43 -11.53 -7.37
C VAL A 272 -12.57 -11.16 -6.40
N GLN A 273 -13.72 -10.78 -6.93
CA GLN A 273 -14.91 -10.36 -6.16
C GLN A 273 -15.44 -11.47 -5.23
N ASN A 274 -15.28 -12.73 -5.64
CA ASN A 274 -15.99 -13.86 -5.04
C ASN A 274 -15.09 -14.79 -4.21
N ILE A 275 -13.79 -14.47 -4.05
CA ILE A 275 -12.88 -15.30 -3.27
C ILE A 275 -13.30 -15.27 -1.78
N PRO A 276 -13.61 -16.42 -1.16
CA PRO A 276 -13.89 -16.49 0.28
C PRO A 276 -12.63 -16.16 1.11
N GLY A 277 -12.82 -15.54 2.27
CA GLY A 277 -11.70 -15.23 3.17
C GLY A 277 -10.80 -14.09 2.69
N TYR A 278 -11.20 -13.33 1.67
CA TYR A 278 -10.49 -12.13 1.22
C TYR A 278 -10.88 -10.91 2.08
N PHE A 279 -10.53 -10.95 3.36
CA PHE A 279 -10.91 -9.97 4.37
C PHE A 279 -10.42 -8.55 4.07
N PHE A 280 -9.23 -8.39 3.45
CA PHE A 280 -8.78 -7.07 3.00
C PHE A 280 -9.81 -6.44 2.06
N ARG A 281 -10.26 -7.16 1.02
CA ARG A 281 -11.25 -6.70 0.05
C ARG A 281 -12.50 -6.22 0.76
N ASP A 282 -13.07 -7.09 1.59
CA ASP A 282 -14.35 -6.82 2.25
C ASP A 282 -14.25 -5.59 3.16
N TYR A 283 -13.17 -5.49 3.94
CA TYR A 283 -13.02 -4.43 4.93
C TYR A 283 -12.64 -3.10 4.27
N ALA A 284 -11.78 -3.13 3.26
CA ALA A 284 -11.40 -1.95 2.50
C ALA A 284 -12.61 -1.36 1.74
N LEU A 285 -13.49 -2.20 1.17
CA LEU A 285 -14.72 -1.75 0.51
C LEU A 285 -15.71 -1.11 1.49
N MET A 286 -15.87 -1.66 2.70
CA MET A 286 -16.71 -1.05 3.74
C MET A 286 -16.22 0.35 4.10
N ILE A 287 -14.92 0.51 4.36
CA ILE A 287 -14.34 1.80 4.75
C ILE A 287 -14.36 2.78 3.57
N ARG A 288 -14.05 2.33 2.34
CA ARG A 288 -14.13 3.16 1.15
C ARG A 288 -15.54 3.67 0.92
N GLY A 289 -16.58 2.85 1.13
CA GLY A 289 -17.98 3.28 1.03
C GLY A 289 -18.32 4.39 2.06
N ALA A 290 -17.78 4.29 3.27
CA ALA A 290 -17.92 5.35 4.27
C ALA A 290 -17.17 6.63 3.88
N ILE A 291 -15.94 6.51 3.36
CA ILE A 291 -15.17 7.65 2.84
C ILE A 291 -15.93 8.32 1.69
N GLN A 292 -16.43 7.55 0.72
CA GLN A 292 -17.16 8.08 -0.43
C GLN A 292 -18.43 8.81 0.00
N THR A 293 -19.17 8.27 0.97
CA THR A 293 -20.36 8.91 1.53
C THR A 293 -20.00 10.24 2.21
N PHE A 294 -18.96 10.23 3.04
CA PHE A 294 -18.45 11.44 3.69
C PHE A 294 -18.04 12.52 2.68
N VAL A 295 -17.22 12.14 1.69
CA VAL A 295 -16.73 13.04 0.64
C VAL A 295 -17.88 13.57 -0.22
N THR A 296 -18.87 12.74 -0.55
CA THR A 296 -20.05 13.15 -1.31
C THR A 296 -20.82 14.23 -0.55
N ASN A 297 -21.17 13.96 0.71
CA ASN A 297 -21.92 14.89 1.55
C ASN A 297 -21.16 16.21 1.76
N TYR A 298 -19.85 16.13 2.02
CA TYR A 298 -18.99 17.31 2.15
C TYR A 298 -18.93 18.11 0.85
N THR A 299 -18.64 17.45 -0.28
CA THR A 299 -18.43 18.14 -1.57
C THR A 299 -19.72 18.78 -2.09
N THR A 300 -20.84 18.05 -2.05
CA THR A 300 -22.16 18.56 -2.49
C THR A 300 -22.70 19.69 -1.61
N HIS A 301 -22.20 19.84 -0.38
CA HIS A 301 -22.54 20.99 0.45
C HIS A 301 -21.88 22.29 -0.05
N TYR A 302 -20.63 22.21 -0.53
CA TYR A 302 -19.89 23.39 -0.98
C TYR A 302 -20.05 23.68 -2.48
N TYR A 303 -20.24 22.64 -3.30
CA TYR A 303 -20.55 22.76 -4.73
C TYR A 303 -22.02 22.45 -4.94
N GLU A 304 -22.82 23.47 -5.24
CA GLU A 304 -24.27 23.31 -5.41
C GLU A 304 -24.65 22.58 -6.70
N ASN A 305 -23.76 22.62 -7.70
CA ASN A 305 -23.94 22.02 -9.02
C ASN A 305 -22.59 21.83 -9.73
N ASP A 306 -22.59 21.10 -10.84
CA ASP A 306 -21.39 20.83 -11.65
C ASP A 306 -20.72 22.10 -12.18
N GLU A 307 -21.51 23.14 -12.47
CA GLU A 307 -20.99 24.44 -12.93
C GLU A 307 -20.09 25.09 -11.87
N ASN A 308 -20.34 24.88 -10.58
CA ASN A 308 -19.43 25.35 -9.52
C ASN A 308 -18.06 24.65 -9.59
N VAL A 309 -17.99 23.38 -9.98
CA VAL A 309 -16.71 22.66 -10.13
C VAL A 309 -15.98 23.13 -11.39
N VAL A 310 -16.71 23.30 -12.49
CA VAL A 310 -16.16 23.79 -13.76
C VAL A 310 -15.57 25.19 -13.61
N ASN A 311 -16.24 26.06 -12.86
CA ASN A 311 -15.82 27.45 -12.65
C ASN A 311 -14.79 27.63 -11.52
N ASP A 312 -14.44 26.57 -10.78
CA ASP A 312 -13.43 26.62 -9.73
C ASP A 312 -12.01 26.53 -10.32
N TRP A 313 -11.38 27.68 -10.57
CA TRP A 313 -10.06 27.72 -11.17
C TRP A 313 -8.96 27.10 -10.31
N GLU A 314 -9.08 27.08 -8.96
CA GLU A 314 -8.07 26.47 -8.10
C GLU A 314 -8.08 24.94 -8.24
N ILE A 315 -9.26 24.33 -8.34
CA ILE A 315 -9.41 22.89 -8.57
C ILE A 315 -8.99 22.50 -9.99
N GLN A 316 -9.32 23.32 -10.99
CA GLN A 316 -8.81 23.09 -12.34
C GLN A 316 -7.28 23.19 -12.39
N GLU A 317 -6.67 24.20 -11.77
CA GLU A 317 -5.21 24.36 -11.68
C GLU A 317 -4.57 23.20 -10.91
N TYR A 318 -5.18 22.75 -9.81
CA TYR A 318 -4.73 21.58 -9.06
C TYR A 318 -4.68 20.33 -9.93
N ARG A 319 -5.75 20.05 -10.68
CA ARG A 319 -5.78 18.95 -11.65
C ARG A 319 -4.67 19.07 -12.68
N GLN A 320 -4.51 20.25 -13.29
CA GLN A 320 -3.48 20.48 -14.30
C GLN A 320 -2.08 20.23 -13.73
N LYS A 321 -1.83 20.64 -12.49
CA LYS A 321 -0.55 20.39 -11.81
C LYS A 321 -0.29 18.92 -11.54
N LEU A 322 -1.32 18.13 -11.20
CA LEU A 322 -1.17 16.67 -11.00
C LEU A 322 -0.79 15.94 -12.29
N ILE A 323 -1.40 16.29 -13.41
CA ILE A 323 -1.16 15.62 -14.70
C ILE A 323 0.08 16.14 -15.44
N LEU A 324 0.53 17.36 -15.13
CA LEU A 324 1.70 17.95 -15.76
C LEU A 324 2.93 17.05 -15.55
N ALA A 325 3.71 16.86 -16.61
CA ALA A 325 4.88 15.99 -16.57
C ALA A 325 5.86 16.39 -15.46
N ARG A 326 6.52 15.39 -14.87
CA ARG A 326 7.65 15.61 -13.96
C ARG A 326 8.78 16.27 -14.75
N ASN A 327 9.39 17.31 -14.22
CA ASN A 327 10.54 17.96 -14.85
C ASN A 327 11.63 18.19 -13.81
N ALA A 328 12.62 17.28 -13.81
CA ALA A 328 13.76 17.26 -12.89
C ALA A 328 14.63 18.52 -12.95
N ASN A 329 14.59 19.25 -14.06
CA ASN A 329 15.61 20.24 -14.39
C ASN A 329 15.19 21.69 -14.11
N GLN A 330 13.93 21.96 -13.76
CA GLN A 330 13.45 23.36 -13.72
C GLN A 330 12.51 23.74 -12.56
N ASN A 331 12.19 22.90 -11.58
CA ASN A 331 11.17 23.19 -10.54
C ASN A 331 9.79 23.62 -11.11
N VAL A 332 9.52 23.42 -12.41
CA VAL A 332 8.26 23.78 -13.11
C VAL A 332 7.41 22.54 -13.46
N GLY A 333 7.71 21.37 -12.90
CA GLY A 333 7.01 20.11 -13.18
C GLY A 333 5.73 19.88 -12.36
N GLY A 334 5.01 18.80 -12.68
CA GLY A 334 3.88 18.27 -11.90
C GLY A 334 4.14 16.84 -11.40
N CYS A 335 3.08 16.10 -11.08
CA CYS A 335 3.21 14.70 -10.64
C CYS A 335 3.29 13.68 -11.79
N GLY A 336 2.94 14.08 -13.02
CA GLY A 336 2.87 13.21 -14.18
C GLY A 336 1.82 12.11 -14.06
N MET A 337 0.76 12.33 -13.28
CA MET A 337 -0.27 11.32 -13.05
C MET A 337 -1.12 11.10 -14.29
N GLN A 338 -1.24 9.86 -14.72
CA GLN A 338 -2.13 9.45 -15.81
C GLN A 338 -3.49 9.04 -15.25
N GLY A 339 -4.56 9.17 -16.05
CA GLY A 339 -5.90 8.71 -15.66
C GLY A 339 -6.67 9.60 -14.68
N ILE A 340 -6.18 10.81 -14.34
CA ILE A 340 -6.96 11.76 -13.54
C ILE A 340 -8.17 12.25 -14.36
N PRO A 341 -9.42 12.03 -13.90
CA PRO A 341 -10.62 12.41 -14.66
C PRO A 341 -10.71 13.92 -14.83
N GLN A 342 -11.40 14.39 -15.87
CA GLN A 342 -11.73 15.82 -15.98
C GLN A 342 -12.64 16.22 -14.81
N PHE A 343 -12.41 17.41 -14.26
CA PHE A 343 -13.26 17.95 -13.20
C PHE A 343 -14.36 18.80 -13.83
N ASP A 344 -15.20 18.14 -14.63
CA ASP A 344 -16.37 18.70 -15.33
C ASP A 344 -17.69 18.46 -14.56
N GLY A 345 -17.62 17.83 -13.39
CA GLY A 345 -18.76 17.64 -12.49
C GLY A 345 -18.36 17.16 -11.09
N ILE A 346 -19.32 17.23 -10.18
CA ILE A 346 -19.14 16.89 -8.75
C ILE A 346 -18.76 15.42 -8.60
N GLN A 347 -19.35 14.52 -9.40
CA GLN A 347 -19.09 13.09 -9.30
C GLN A 347 -17.62 12.74 -9.53
N HIS A 348 -16.98 13.29 -10.57
CA HIS A 348 -15.56 13.06 -10.85
C HIS A 348 -14.66 13.63 -9.75
N LEU A 349 -15.02 14.79 -9.18
CA LEU A 349 -14.30 15.35 -8.04
C LEU A 349 -14.43 14.48 -6.78
N VAL A 350 -15.65 14.00 -6.47
CA VAL A 350 -15.92 13.11 -5.34
C VAL A 350 -15.13 11.81 -5.46
N GLU A 351 -15.13 11.18 -6.63
CA GLU A 351 -14.39 9.95 -6.87
C GLU A 351 -12.88 10.17 -6.71
N PHE A 352 -12.35 11.27 -7.27
CA PHE A 352 -10.96 11.65 -7.09
C PHE A 352 -10.61 11.82 -5.60
N LEU A 353 -11.37 12.62 -4.85
CA LEU A 353 -11.11 12.88 -3.44
C LEU A 353 -11.23 11.63 -2.56
N THR A 354 -12.20 10.77 -2.86
CA THR A 354 -12.40 9.48 -2.19
C THR A 354 -11.14 8.61 -2.31
N ASN A 355 -10.59 8.51 -3.51
CA ASN A 355 -9.43 7.67 -3.77
C ASN A 355 -8.14 8.25 -3.13
N ILE A 356 -7.95 9.58 -3.11
CA ILE A 356 -6.83 10.19 -2.37
C ILE A 356 -6.91 9.89 -0.86
N ILE A 357 -8.08 10.08 -0.25
CA ILE A 357 -8.28 9.77 1.18
C ILE A 357 -8.07 8.29 1.44
N TYR A 358 -8.60 7.41 0.57
CA TYR A 358 -8.41 5.97 0.64
C TYR A 358 -6.92 5.58 0.61
N ILE A 359 -6.13 6.13 -0.31
CA ILE A 359 -4.70 5.80 -0.41
C ILE A 359 -3.94 6.23 0.86
N CYS A 360 -4.16 7.48 1.31
CA CYS A 360 -3.46 8.04 2.47
C CYS A 360 -3.81 7.35 3.80
N SER A 361 -4.97 6.70 3.86
CA SER A 361 -5.50 6.04 5.05
C SER A 361 -5.48 4.52 4.92
N VAL A 362 -6.46 3.95 4.23
CA VAL A 362 -6.73 2.50 4.15
C VAL A 362 -5.59 1.77 3.46
N GLU A 363 -5.19 2.21 2.25
CA GLU A 363 -4.19 1.51 1.44
C GLU A 363 -2.84 1.46 2.17
N HIS A 364 -2.36 2.62 2.62
CA HIS A 364 -1.14 2.73 3.41
C HIS A 364 -1.23 1.90 4.71
N SER A 365 -2.33 1.97 5.45
CA SER A 365 -2.47 1.21 6.70
C SER A 365 -2.42 -0.31 6.46
N ALA A 366 -3.04 -0.79 5.38
CA ALA A 366 -3.06 -2.20 5.01
C ALA A 366 -1.71 -2.72 4.50
N THR A 367 -0.89 -1.89 3.86
CA THR A 367 0.43 -2.30 3.38
C THR A 367 1.49 -2.15 4.47
N ASN A 368 1.36 -1.13 5.34
CA ASN A 368 2.40 -0.81 6.31
C ASN A 368 2.23 -1.55 7.64
N PHE A 369 1.04 -1.53 8.27
CA PHE A 369 0.91 -2.04 9.64
C PHE A 369 0.99 -3.55 9.83
N PRO A 370 0.75 -4.40 8.81
CA PRO A 370 1.03 -5.84 8.94
C PRO A 370 2.51 -6.22 8.83
N GLN A 371 3.40 -5.29 8.48
CA GLN A 371 4.80 -5.63 8.16
C GLN A 371 5.49 -6.40 9.28
N TYR A 372 5.28 -6.04 10.55
CA TYR A 372 5.89 -6.80 11.63
C TYR A 372 5.38 -8.24 11.66
N GLU A 373 4.08 -8.48 11.63
CA GLU A 373 3.52 -9.83 11.67
C GLU A 373 3.89 -10.67 10.44
N GLN A 374 4.12 -10.03 9.29
CA GLN A 374 4.47 -10.70 8.03
C GLN A 374 5.99 -10.99 7.92
N TYR A 375 6.84 -10.06 8.34
CA TYR A 375 8.30 -10.11 8.17
C TYR A 375 9.08 -10.49 9.46
N ALA A 376 8.45 -10.50 10.65
CA ALA A 376 9.18 -10.79 11.90
C ALA A 376 9.69 -12.23 12.02
N PHE A 377 9.30 -13.11 11.09
CA PHE A 377 9.99 -14.36 10.82
C PHE A 377 10.59 -14.30 9.40
N PRO A 378 11.79 -13.70 9.25
CA PRO A 378 12.36 -13.40 7.94
C PRO A 378 12.47 -14.61 6.99
N PRO A 379 12.75 -15.85 7.43
CA PRO A 379 12.73 -16.99 6.50
C PRO A 379 11.38 -17.22 5.81
N ASN A 380 10.25 -16.81 6.41
CA ASN A 380 8.95 -16.92 5.74
C ASN A 380 8.71 -15.79 4.75
N PHE A 381 9.19 -14.58 5.02
CA PHE A 381 9.00 -13.42 4.13
C PHE A 381 10.30 -12.61 4.05
N PRO A 382 11.31 -13.14 3.34
CA PRO A 382 12.65 -12.59 3.38
C PRO A 382 12.74 -11.29 2.57
N GLY A 383 13.38 -10.27 3.12
CA GLY A 383 13.82 -9.11 2.32
C GLY A 383 15.03 -9.46 1.44
N ILE A 384 15.82 -10.46 1.85
CA ILE A 384 17.03 -10.91 1.16
C ILE A 384 17.16 -12.44 1.22
N LEU A 385 17.62 -13.03 0.12
CA LEU A 385 18.15 -14.40 0.06
C LEU A 385 19.51 -14.35 -0.62
N HIS A 386 20.43 -15.23 -0.21
CA HIS A 386 21.78 -15.28 -0.73
C HIS A 386 21.90 -16.27 -1.88
N ILE A 387 22.48 -15.85 -3.00
CA ILE A 387 22.76 -16.72 -4.15
C ILE A 387 24.19 -17.26 -3.97
N VAL A 388 24.30 -18.52 -3.56
CA VAL A 388 25.58 -19.19 -3.36
C VAL A 388 25.65 -20.41 -4.29
N PRO A 389 26.75 -20.62 -5.05
CA PRO A 389 26.91 -21.84 -5.83
C PRO A 389 26.92 -23.08 -4.94
N GLU A 390 26.18 -24.12 -5.32
CA GLU A 390 26.08 -25.38 -4.55
C GLU A 390 25.56 -25.20 -3.10
N ALA A 391 24.70 -24.20 -2.89
CA ALA A 391 24.14 -23.85 -1.58
C ALA A 391 23.25 -24.93 -0.96
N SER A 392 23.36 -25.08 0.35
CA SER A 392 22.30 -25.64 1.20
C SER A 392 21.32 -24.55 1.63
N LEU A 393 20.19 -24.93 2.23
CA LEU A 393 19.18 -23.96 2.72
C LEU A 393 19.79 -22.97 3.73
N ASP A 394 20.69 -23.45 4.59
CA ASP A 394 21.36 -22.61 5.58
C ASP A 394 22.28 -21.55 4.94
N ASP A 395 22.71 -21.76 3.70
CA ASP A 395 23.57 -20.84 2.95
C ASP A 395 22.76 -19.75 2.24
N ILE A 396 21.47 -19.98 1.92
CA ILE A 396 20.62 -19.01 1.20
C ILE A 396 19.78 -18.12 2.12
N ILE A 397 19.51 -18.53 3.36
CA ILE A 397 18.68 -17.76 4.28
C ILE A 397 19.40 -16.51 4.81
N PRO A 398 18.67 -15.45 5.22
CA PRO A 398 19.30 -14.27 5.80
C PRO A 398 20.19 -14.62 7.00
N THR A 399 21.29 -13.92 7.17
CA THR A 399 22.14 -14.04 8.35
C THR A 399 21.37 -13.57 9.60
N LYS A 400 21.86 -13.96 10.78
CA LYS A 400 21.25 -13.51 12.05
C LYS A 400 21.20 -11.98 12.17
N GLN A 401 22.18 -11.29 11.60
CA GLN A 401 22.25 -9.83 11.63
C GLN A 401 21.16 -9.21 10.75
N GLU A 402 21.02 -9.68 9.50
CA GLU A 402 19.97 -9.26 8.56
C GLU A 402 18.56 -9.56 9.10
N MET A 403 18.39 -10.73 9.73
CA MET A 403 17.13 -11.09 10.38
C MET A 403 16.78 -10.10 11.50
N LEU A 404 17.75 -9.75 12.36
CA LEU A 404 17.54 -8.80 13.46
C LEU A 404 17.28 -7.37 12.93
N SER A 405 17.98 -6.96 11.87
CA SER A 405 17.77 -5.67 11.21
C SER A 405 16.34 -5.56 10.67
N THR A 406 15.91 -6.58 9.92
CA THR A 406 14.55 -6.70 9.38
C THR A 406 13.50 -6.61 10.49
N VAL A 407 13.61 -7.45 11.54
CA VAL A 407 12.65 -7.44 12.67
C VAL A 407 12.57 -6.05 13.31
N LYS A 408 13.70 -5.39 13.51
CA LYS A 408 13.76 -4.05 14.11
C LYS A 408 13.08 -3.01 13.23
N ILE A 409 13.40 -2.96 11.95
CA ILE A 409 12.82 -1.97 11.02
C ILE A 409 11.33 -2.19 10.86
N MET A 410 10.90 -3.44 10.63
CA MET A 410 9.47 -3.77 10.50
C MET A 410 8.70 -3.45 11.78
N LYS A 411 9.32 -3.59 12.97
CA LYS A 411 8.69 -3.15 14.22
C LYS A 411 8.53 -1.63 14.31
N LEU A 412 9.53 -0.87 13.85
CA LEU A 412 9.47 0.60 13.84
C LEU A 412 8.42 1.10 12.85
N LEU A 413 8.36 0.49 11.65
CA LEU A 413 7.41 0.89 10.62
C LEU A 413 5.95 0.65 11.05
N THR A 414 5.68 -0.31 11.94
CA THR A 414 4.32 -0.61 12.42
C THR A 414 3.81 0.29 13.55
N LEU A 415 4.58 1.31 13.96
CA LEU A 415 4.16 2.24 15.00
C LEU A 415 3.02 3.15 14.52
N ARG A 416 1.97 3.29 15.33
CA ARG A 416 0.82 4.16 15.07
C ARG A 416 0.93 5.40 15.96
N LEU A 417 1.57 6.45 15.45
CA LEU A 417 1.93 7.63 16.24
C LEU A 417 0.90 8.77 16.16
N THR A 418 -0.07 8.67 15.23
CA THR A 418 -1.10 9.69 15.01
C THR A 418 -2.51 9.13 15.18
N LYS A 419 -3.52 9.99 15.01
CA LYS A 419 -4.92 9.63 15.23
C LYS A 419 -5.48 8.75 14.12
N SER A 420 -6.39 7.87 14.53
CA SER A 420 -7.11 6.99 13.62
C SER A 420 -8.05 7.75 12.68
N LEU A 421 -8.44 7.10 11.58
CA LEU A 421 -9.31 7.64 10.55
C LEU A 421 -10.60 8.23 11.16
N GLY A 422 -10.98 9.43 10.73
CA GLY A 422 -12.15 10.17 11.23
C GLY A 422 -11.91 10.93 12.55
N ASN A 423 -10.83 10.65 13.28
CA ASN A 423 -10.44 11.41 14.48
C ASN A 423 -9.40 12.49 14.12
N TYR A 424 -9.85 13.64 13.61
CA TYR A 424 -8.92 14.71 13.22
C TYR A 424 -8.28 15.47 14.40
N GLU A 425 -7.11 16.06 14.17
CA GLU A 425 -6.50 17.00 15.11
C GLU A 425 -7.31 18.29 15.24
N LYS A 426 -7.33 18.86 16.45
CA LYS A 426 -8.13 20.06 16.76
C LYS A 426 -7.86 21.20 15.78
N LYS A 427 -6.60 21.41 15.38
CA LYS A 427 -6.20 22.44 14.42
C LYS A 427 -6.89 22.32 13.06
N TYR A 428 -7.21 21.09 12.63
CA TYR A 428 -7.91 20.85 11.37
C TYR A 428 -9.41 21.10 11.50
N LEU A 429 -10.01 20.65 12.61
CA LEU A 429 -11.42 20.92 12.92
C LEU A 429 -11.72 22.40 13.13
N ASP A 430 -10.80 23.13 13.77
CA ASP A 430 -10.88 24.57 13.99
C ASP A 430 -10.79 25.35 12.66
N ALA A 431 -10.17 24.77 11.63
CA ALA A 431 -10.06 25.39 10.31
C ALA A 431 -11.32 25.18 9.45
N MET A 432 -12.18 24.21 9.78
CA MET A 432 -13.45 23.96 9.11
C MET A 432 -14.56 24.89 9.65
N ASP A 433 -15.64 25.05 8.90
CA ASP A 433 -16.87 25.65 9.42
C ASP A 433 -17.70 24.61 10.20
N GLU A 434 -18.92 24.98 10.61
CA GLU A 434 -19.82 24.11 11.35
C GLU A 434 -20.28 22.89 10.55
N ALA A 435 -20.60 23.08 9.26
CA ALA A 435 -21.04 21.98 8.40
C ALA A 435 -19.92 20.97 8.18
N GLY A 436 -18.70 21.45 7.87
CA GLY A 436 -17.52 20.62 7.70
C GLY A 436 -17.23 19.76 8.93
N ARG A 437 -17.32 20.32 10.13
CA ARG A 437 -17.18 19.54 11.39
C ARG A 437 -18.29 18.51 11.55
N GLY A 438 -19.55 18.88 11.24
CA GLY A 438 -20.68 17.96 11.32
C GLY A 438 -20.53 16.74 10.38
N PHE A 439 -19.97 16.93 9.19
CA PHE A 439 -19.69 15.81 8.29
C PHE A 439 -18.58 14.88 8.82
N VAL A 440 -17.56 15.42 9.49
CA VAL A 440 -16.51 14.62 10.14
C VAL A 440 -17.09 13.80 11.30
N ASP A 441 -17.97 14.40 12.11
CA ASP A 441 -18.64 13.69 13.21
C ASP A 441 -19.50 12.54 12.68
N ALA A 442 -20.30 12.77 11.62
CA ALA A 442 -21.10 11.72 10.99
C ALA A 442 -20.24 10.60 10.35
N PHE A 443 -19.10 10.96 9.76
CA PHE A 443 -18.15 9.99 9.23
C PHE A 443 -17.57 9.11 10.34
N LYS A 444 -17.19 9.71 11.47
CA LYS A 444 -16.72 8.99 12.64
C LYS A 444 -17.77 8.01 13.19
N ASP A 445 -19.02 8.44 13.32
CA ASP A 445 -20.11 7.56 13.77
C ASP A 445 -20.28 6.36 12.83
N THR A 446 -20.13 6.58 11.52
CA THR A 446 -20.17 5.50 10.52
C THR A 446 -19.01 4.51 10.71
N LEU A 447 -17.80 4.99 10.97
CA LEU A 447 -16.64 4.14 11.24
C LEU A 447 -16.75 3.35 12.56
N ASP A 448 -17.41 3.90 13.58
CA ASP A 448 -17.65 3.19 14.84
C ASP A 448 -18.61 2.00 14.63
N ASN A 449 -19.63 2.15 13.79
CA ASN A 449 -20.50 1.05 13.39
C ASN A 449 -19.73 -0.03 12.60
N ILE A 450 -18.95 0.39 11.59
CA ILE A 450 -18.10 -0.53 10.82
C ILE A 450 -17.12 -1.29 11.72
N THR A 451 -16.55 -0.63 12.73
CA THR A 451 -15.67 -1.27 13.71
C THR A 451 -16.38 -2.39 14.47
N THR A 452 -17.66 -2.18 14.80
CA THR A 452 -18.46 -3.18 15.51
C THR A 452 -18.71 -4.41 14.62
N ASP A 453 -19.07 -4.18 13.36
CA ASP A 453 -19.33 -5.26 12.39
C ASP A 453 -18.06 -6.10 12.13
N MET A 454 -16.92 -5.45 11.90
CA MET A 454 -15.64 -6.14 11.67
C MET A 454 -15.16 -6.94 12.89
N ARG A 455 -15.40 -6.44 14.11
CA ARG A 455 -15.10 -7.20 15.33
C ARG A 455 -15.95 -8.45 15.45
N ALA A 456 -17.25 -8.34 15.16
CA ALA A 456 -18.14 -9.51 15.18
C ALA A 456 -17.71 -10.57 14.16
N LEU A 457 -17.25 -10.16 12.97
CA LEU A 457 -16.69 -11.08 11.97
C LEU A 457 -15.41 -11.76 12.47
N ASN A 458 -14.47 -11.00 13.04
CA ASN A 458 -13.23 -11.55 13.60
C ASN A 458 -13.50 -12.50 14.79
N ASP A 459 -14.43 -12.17 15.68
CA ASP A 459 -14.85 -13.04 16.79
C ASP A 459 -15.49 -14.34 16.29
N GLY A 460 -16.22 -14.27 15.17
CA GLY A 460 -16.76 -15.43 14.47
C GLY A 460 -15.66 -16.37 13.96
N ILE A 461 -14.60 -15.84 13.36
CA ILE A 461 -13.43 -16.61 12.91
C ILE A 461 -12.78 -17.32 14.11
N VAL A 462 -12.51 -16.59 15.19
CA VAL A 462 -11.91 -17.15 16.41
C VAL A 462 -12.78 -18.25 17.01
N THR A 463 -14.10 -18.04 17.07
CA THR A 463 -15.05 -19.03 17.58
C THR A 463 -15.06 -20.30 16.72
N ASN A 464 -15.09 -20.16 15.40
CA ASN A 464 -15.08 -21.29 14.47
C ASN A 464 -13.80 -22.12 14.60
N ASN A 465 -12.65 -21.46 14.75
CA ASN A 465 -11.36 -22.10 14.98
C ASN A 465 -11.34 -22.94 16.26
N ILE A 466 -11.84 -22.38 17.38
CA ILE A 466 -11.95 -23.08 18.67
C ILE A 466 -12.88 -24.30 18.56
N GLN A 467 -13.98 -24.19 17.81
CA GLN A 467 -14.95 -25.27 17.62
C GLN A 467 -14.44 -26.38 16.70
N ASN A 468 -13.52 -26.06 15.78
CA ASN A 468 -13.01 -26.99 14.76
C ASN A 468 -11.48 -27.12 14.80
N PRO A 469 -10.87 -27.58 15.91
CA PRO A 469 -9.41 -27.56 16.11
C PRO A 469 -8.63 -28.52 15.20
N ASN A 470 -9.33 -29.45 14.53
CA ASN A 470 -8.73 -30.44 13.63
C ASN A 470 -8.85 -30.06 12.14
N GLN A 471 -9.27 -28.83 11.85
CA GLN A 471 -9.37 -28.28 10.48
C GLN A 471 -8.29 -27.21 10.26
N VAL A 472 -8.09 -26.81 9.00
CA VAL A 472 -7.29 -25.63 8.69
C VAL A 472 -7.96 -24.42 9.34
N GLN A 473 -7.17 -23.68 10.11
CA GLN A 473 -7.60 -22.51 10.88
C GLN A 473 -7.52 -21.27 10.00
N GLU A 474 -8.51 -20.39 10.16
CA GLU A 474 -8.55 -19.09 9.50
C GLU A 474 -8.00 -17.99 10.43
N TYR A 475 -7.59 -16.84 9.89
CA TYR A 475 -6.98 -15.76 10.67
C TYR A 475 -7.88 -14.52 10.75
N PRO A 476 -8.10 -13.94 11.95
CA PRO A 476 -8.77 -12.66 12.05
C PRO A 476 -7.94 -11.57 11.38
N TYR A 477 -8.61 -10.60 10.75
CA TYR A 477 -7.97 -9.49 10.05
C TYR A 477 -8.22 -8.19 10.82
N GLU A 478 -7.21 -7.68 11.53
CA GLU A 478 -7.38 -6.56 12.46
C GLU A 478 -6.82 -5.22 11.97
N TRP A 479 -5.97 -5.23 10.94
CA TRP A 479 -5.22 -4.04 10.53
C TRP A 479 -6.10 -2.94 9.92
N LEU A 480 -7.28 -3.30 9.37
CA LEU A 480 -8.28 -2.35 8.88
C LEU A 480 -9.45 -2.11 9.84
N LEU A 481 -9.38 -2.54 11.10
CA LEU A 481 -10.32 -2.00 12.08
C LEU A 481 -10.14 -0.47 12.10
N PRO A 482 -11.19 0.36 11.96
CA PRO A 482 -11.04 1.81 11.77
C PRO A 482 -10.16 2.54 12.80
N HIS A 483 -10.09 2.04 14.05
CA HIS A 483 -9.19 2.58 15.09
C HIS A 483 -7.70 2.28 14.85
N ASN A 484 -7.38 1.30 13.99
CA ASN A 484 -6.03 0.92 13.58
C ASN A 484 -5.60 1.56 12.25
N VAL A 485 -6.54 2.14 11.50
CA VAL A 485 -6.29 2.88 10.25
C VAL A 485 -5.99 4.33 10.60
N LEU A 486 -4.89 4.91 10.11
CA LEU A 486 -4.56 6.32 10.38
C LEU A 486 -5.22 7.26 9.37
N ASN A 487 -5.36 8.54 9.73
CA ASN A 487 -5.82 9.55 8.77
C ASN A 487 -4.83 9.77 7.61
N SER A 488 -3.54 9.56 7.88
CA SER A 488 -2.43 9.99 7.02
C SER A 488 -1.21 9.09 7.16
N ILE A 489 -0.34 9.13 6.16
CA ILE A 489 0.98 8.48 6.16
C ILE A 489 1.91 9.21 7.13
N SER A 490 2.16 8.65 8.32
CA SER A 490 2.68 9.42 9.47
C SER A 490 3.39 8.60 10.56
N ILE A 491 4.10 7.56 10.16
CA ILE A 491 4.85 6.65 11.05
C ILE A 491 6.09 7.28 11.66
#